data_AF-A6GB68-F1
#
_entry.id   AF-A6GB68-F1
#
_cell.length_a   1.000
_cell.length_b   1.000
_cell.length_c   1.000
_cell.angle_alpha   90.00
_cell.angle_beta   90.00
_cell.angle_gamma   90.00
#
_symmetry.space_group_name_H-M   'P 1'
#
loop_
_entity.id
_entity.type
_entity.pdbx_description
1 polymer ?
#
loop_
_entity_poly.entity_id
_entity_poly.type
_entity_poly.pdbx_seq_one_letter_code
_entity_poly.pdbx_strand_id
1 'polypeptide(L)'
;MTWLNRILLALFITAAIAFLPSYEHLGAEDLARVRAERDALVEGNEDLRAEIRLLEAEVDALHRNPEDPSSSGRVDRELARIAREDLNMILPGELVFEVHRPADADPTSKPSPKPFHAGSTEH
;
A
#
# COMPACT_ATOMS: atom_id res chain seq x y z
N MET A 1 -20.47 21.42 65.23
CA MET A 1 -20.78 21.00 63.84
C MET A 1 -19.69 21.41 62.83
N THR A 2 -19.10 22.61 62.90
CA THR A 2 -18.06 23.07 61.93
C THR A 2 -16.72 22.34 62.05
N TRP A 3 -16.33 21.89 63.24
CA TRP A 3 -15.04 21.22 63.47
C TRP A 3 -14.95 19.84 62.78
N LEU A 4 -16.04 19.06 62.81
CA LEU A 4 -16.13 17.79 62.09
C LEU A 4 -16.06 17.98 60.57
N ASN A 5 -16.75 19.01 60.07
CA ASN A 5 -16.76 19.33 58.64
C ASN A 5 -15.37 19.76 58.14
N ARG A 6 -14.58 20.45 58.98
CA ARG A 6 -13.19 20.83 58.67
C ARG A 6 -12.26 19.61 58.61
N ILE A 7 -12.45 18.63 59.48
CA ILE A 7 -11.65 17.40 59.46
C ILE A 7 -11.95 16.58 58.21
N LEU A 8 -13.23 16.42 57.86
CA LEU A 8 -13.63 15.74 56.62
C LEU A 8 -13.09 16.45 55.38
N LEU A 9 -13.15 17.78 55.34
CA LEU A 9 -12.57 18.56 54.24
C LEU A 9 -11.06 18.37 54.14
N ALA A 10 -10.34 18.42 55.27
CA ALA A 10 -8.89 18.21 55.28
C ALA A 10 -8.52 16.80 54.80
N LEU A 11 -9.28 15.78 55.21
CA LEU A 11 -9.07 14.40 54.78
C LEU A 11 -9.35 14.24 53.29
N PHE A 12 -10.40 14.88 52.77
CA PHE A 12 -10.73 14.90 51.34
C PHE A 12 -9.64 15.59 50.50
N ILE A 13 -9.15 16.76 50.94
CA ILE A 13 -8.06 17.47 50.26
C ILE A 13 -6.78 16.64 50.26
N THR A 14 -6.44 16.02 51.39
CA THR A 14 -5.27 15.16 51.52
C THR A 14 -5.37 13.95 50.59
N ALA A 15 -6.55 13.31 50.53
CA ALA A 15 -6.80 12.21 49.61
C ALA A 15 -6.72 12.66 48.14
N ALA A 16 -7.27 13.82 47.80
CA ALA A 16 -7.23 14.38 46.45
C ALA A 16 -5.78 14.69 46.00
N ILE A 17 -4.97 15.27 46.87
CA ILE A 17 -3.55 15.56 46.59
C ILE A 17 -2.74 14.26 46.46
N ALA A 18 -3.02 13.26 47.31
CA ALA A 18 -2.33 11.97 47.26
C ALA A 18 -2.66 11.15 46.00
N PHE A 19 -3.86 11.29 45.44
CA PHE A 19 -4.29 10.56 44.23
C PHE A 19 -3.94 11.27 42.91
N LEU A 20 -3.65 12.58 42.93
CA LEU A 20 -3.30 13.36 41.75
C LEU A 20 -2.04 12.87 41.00
N PRO A 21 -0.90 12.58 41.66
CA PRO A 21 0.31 12.15 40.95
C PRO A 21 0.17 10.78 40.27
N SER A 22 -0.76 9.95 40.73
CA SER A 22 -1.04 8.63 40.17
C SER A 22 -1.61 8.69 38.75
N TYR A 23 -2.27 9.78 38.38
CA TYR A 23 -2.86 9.95 37.04
C TYR A 23 -1.85 10.36 35.97
N GLU A 24 -0.80 11.12 36.32
CA GLU A 24 0.19 11.58 35.33
C GLU A 24 1.08 10.44 34.82
N HIS A 25 1.41 9.47 35.68
CA HIS A 25 2.25 8.33 35.29
C HIS A 25 1.58 7.42 34.27
N LEU A 26 0.26 7.21 34.38
CA LEU A 26 -0.49 6.33 33.49
C LEU A 26 -0.58 6.87 32.05
N GLY A 27 -0.66 8.19 31.88
CA GLY A 27 -0.73 8.82 30.55
C GLY A 27 0.63 9.01 29.89
N ALA A 28 1.67 9.31 30.66
CA ALA A 28 2.99 9.61 30.12
C ALA A 28 3.69 8.37 29.52
N GLU A 29 3.57 7.22 30.17
CA GLU A 29 4.18 5.97 29.72
C GLU A 29 3.51 5.43 28.44
N ASP A 30 2.18 5.54 28.35
CA ASP A 30 1.43 5.12 27.16
C ASP A 30 1.74 6.02 25.95
N LEU A 31 1.84 7.33 26.15
CA LEU A 31 2.24 8.26 25.09
C LEU A 31 3.68 8.03 24.62
N ALA A 32 4.61 7.69 25.52
CA ALA A 32 5.99 7.38 25.16
C ALA A 32 6.05 6.10 24.32
N ARG A 33 5.32 5.05 24.71
CA ARG A 33 5.21 3.81 23.94
C ARG A 33 4.63 4.05 22.55
N VAL A 34 3.48 4.74 22.46
CA VAL A 34 2.84 5.02 21.17
C VAL A 34 3.74 5.86 20.26
N ARG A 35 4.51 6.80 20.80
CA ARG A 35 5.49 7.57 20.02
C ARG A 35 6.60 6.68 19.47
N ALA A 36 7.16 5.79 20.30
CA ALA A 36 8.18 4.85 19.87
C ALA A 36 7.67 3.89 18.79
N GLU A 37 6.45 3.37 18.93
CA GLU A 37 5.80 2.55 17.91
C GLU A 37 5.60 3.33 16.61
N ARG A 38 5.14 4.58 16.69
CA ARG A 38 4.98 5.44 15.51
C ARG A 38 6.33 5.71 14.83
N ASP A 39 7.38 5.99 15.58
CA ASP A 39 8.72 6.23 15.03
C ASP A 39 9.25 4.97 14.33
N ALA A 40 9.12 3.79 14.95
CA ALA A 40 9.51 2.52 14.34
C ALA A 40 8.72 2.19 13.05
N LEU A 41 7.41 2.50 13.03
CA LEU A 41 6.58 2.32 11.84
C LEU A 41 6.97 3.28 10.71
N VAL A 42 7.35 4.51 11.03
CA VAL A 42 7.81 5.48 10.02
C VAL A 42 9.13 5.00 9.40
N GLU A 43 10.08 4.58 10.22
CA GLU A 43 11.36 4.03 9.77
C GLU A 43 11.16 2.80 8.86
N GLY A 44 10.38 1.81 9.31
CA GLY A 44 10.08 0.63 8.50
C GLY A 44 9.33 0.94 7.21
N ASN A 45 8.50 1.99 7.19
CA ASN A 45 7.82 2.41 5.96
C ASN A 45 8.78 3.07 4.96
N GLU A 46 9.76 3.83 5.45
CA GLU A 46 10.81 4.43 4.61
C GLU A 46 11.70 3.35 3.98
N ASP A 47 12.08 2.34 4.76
CA ASP A 47 12.86 1.19 4.27
C ASP A 47 12.10 0.42 3.18
N LEU A 48 10.83 0.07 3.43
CA LEU A 48 10.00 -0.62 2.44
C LEU A 48 9.82 0.20 1.16
N ARG A 49 9.67 1.52 1.25
CA ARG A 49 9.60 2.39 0.07
C ARG A 49 10.93 2.44 -0.68
N ALA A 50 12.06 2.35 0.01
CA ALA A 50 13.36 2.26 -0.64
C ALA A 50 13.51 0.93 -1.39
N GLU A 51 13.10 -0.18 -0.78
CA GLU A 51 13.10 -1.50 -1.39
C GLU A 51 12.18 -1.58 -2.60
N ILE A 52 10.95 -1.06 -2.50
CA ILE A 52 10.02 -0.98 -3.63
C ILE A 52 10.65 -0.20 -4.78
N ARG A 53 11.28 0.95 -4.54
CA ARG A 53 11.94 1.72 -5.61
C ARG A 53 13.10 0.97 -6.24
N LEU A 54 13.85 0.20 -5.46
CA LEU A 54 14.94 -0.63 -5.98
C LEU A 54 14.38 -1.74 -6.87
N LEU A 55 13.36 -2.45 -6.39
CA LEU A 55 12.69 -3.50 -7.14
C LEU A 55 11.99 -2.96 -8.39
N GLU A 56 11.37 -1.78 -8.32
CA GLU A 56 10.79 -1.11 -9.49
C GLU A 56 11.88 -0.76 -10.50
N ALA A 57 13.04 -0.27 -10.07
CA ALA A 57 14.16 0.01 -10.97
C ALA A 57 14.78 -1.27 -11.54
N GLU A 58 14.85 -2.36 -10.78
CA GLU A 58 15.31 -3.67 -11.26
C GLU A 58 14.32 -4.26 -12.26
N VAL A 59 13.03 -4.19 -11.94
CA VAL A 59 11.96 -4.60 -12.83
C VAL A 59 11.99 -3.72 -14.07
N ASP A 60 12.11 -2.41 -14.00
CA ASP A 60 12.17 -1.51 -15.16
C ASP A 60 13.43 -1.76 -16.01
N ALA A 61 14.57 -2.07 -15.39
CA ALA A 61 15.76 -2.50 -16.11
C ALA A 61 15.56 -3.85 -16.83
N LEU A 62 14.71 -4.72 -16.28
CA LEU A 62 14.33 -6.00 -16.89
C LEU A 62 13.15 -5.85 -17.86
N HIS A 63 12.28 -4.86 -17.65
CA HIS A 63 11.08 -4.60 -18.40
C HIS A 63 11.47 -3.82 -19.64
N ARG A 64 11.27 -4.48 -20.77
CA ARG A 64 11.39 -3.98 -22.13
C ARG A 64 10.98 -2.50 -22.23
N ASN A 65 11.82 -1.69 -22.86
CA ASN A 65 11.42 -0.38 -23.32
C ASN A 65 10.31 -0.56 -24.39
N PRO A 66 9.04 -0.22 -24.12
CA PRO A 66 7.94 -0.50 -25.05
C PRO A 66 8.02 0.34 -26.33
N GLU A 67 8.87 1.40 -26.33
CA GLU A 67 9.11 2.25 -27.50
C GLU A 67 10.25 1.75 -28.41
N ASP A 68 11.04 0.77 -27.97
CA ASP A 68 12.07 0.12 -28.79
C ASP A 68 11.66 -1.33 -29.16
N PRO A 69 10.94 -1.54 -30.27
CA PRO A 69 10.50 -2.86 -30.71
C PRO A 69 11.67 -3.79 -31.12
N SER A 70 12.90 -3.30 -31.15
CA SER A 70 14.08 -4.12 -31.44
C SER A 70 14.68 -4.81 -30.20
N SER A 71 14.37 -4.32 -28.99
CA SER A 71 14.85 -4.91 -27.73
C SER A 71 14.01 -6.11 -27.28
N SER A 72 12.71 -6.14 -27.61
CA SER A 72 11.82 -7.26 -27.31
C SER A 72 12.17 -8.53 -28.09
N GLY A 73 12.40 -8.42 -29.40
CA GLY A 73 12.59 -9.58 -30.29
C GLY A 73 13.81 -10.47 -30.02
N ARG A 74 14.84 -9.99 -29.30
CA ARG A 74 15.98 -10.84 -28.86
C ARG A 74 15.68 -11.59 -27.57
N VAL A 75 15.13 -10.91 -26.57
CA VAL A 75 14.80 -11.50 -25.27
C VAL A 75 13.67 -12.51 -25.43
N ASP A 76 12.69 -12.22 -26.28
CA ASP A 76 11.56 -13.12 -26.56
C ASP A 76 12.04 -14.41 -27.27
N ARG A 77 13.07 -14.32 -28.10
CA ARG A 77 13.71 -15.49 -28.73
C ARG A 77 14.47 -16.32 -27.70
N GLU A 78 15.12 -15.67 -26.74
CA GLU A 78 15.85 -16.32 -25.65
C GLU A 78 14.88 -17.00 -24.68
N LEU A 79 13.78 -16.35 -24.32
CA LEU A 79 12.69 -16.92 -23.50
C LEU A 79 12.00 -18.09 -24.22
N ALA A 80 11.71 -17.95 -25.51
CA ALA A 80 11.16 -19.04 -26.32
C ALA A 80 12.15 -20.20 -26.44
N ARG A 81 13.46 -19.92 -26.48
CA ARG A 81 14.50 -20.95 -26.44
C ARG A 81 14.52 -21.66 -25.09
N ILE A 82 14.58 -20.94 -23.97
CA ILE A 82 14.57 -21.51 -22.61
C ILE A 82 13.29 -22.33 -22.36
N ALA A 83 12.12 -21.83 -22.76
CA ALA A 83 10.86 -22.56 -22.61
C ALA A 83 10.83 -23.88 -23.41
N ARG A 84 11.49 -23.93 -24.58
CA ARG A 84 11.55 -25.10 -25.46
C ARG A 84 12.68 -26.07 -25.09
N GLU A 85 13.89 -25.57 -24.88
CA GLU A 85 15.10 -26.37 -24.62
C GLU A 85 15.19 -26.81 -23.16
N ASP A 86 14.93 -25.90 -22.21
CA ASP A 86 15.20 -26.18 -20.79
C ASP A 86 13.95 -26.65 -20.03
N LEU A 87 12.77 -26.12 -20.36
CA LEU A 87 11.51 -26.46 -19.67
C LEU A 87 10.62 -27.47 -20.41
N ASN A 88 10.93 -27.82 -21.68
CA ASN A 88 10.13 -28.70 -22.53
C ASN A 88 8.61 -28.37 -22.51
N MET A 89 8.27 -27.08 -22.34
CA MET A 89 6.89 -26.60 -22.22
C MET A 89 6.22 -26.40 -23.58
N ILE A 90 6.96 -26.53 -24.69
CA ILE A 90 6.48 -26.37 -26.05
C ILE A 90 7.01 -27.55 -26.88
N LEU A 91 6.12 -28.41 -27.36
CA LEU A 91 6.52 -29.57 -28.16
C LEU A 91 6.92 -29.18 -29.60
N PRO A 92 7.73 -30.00 -30.29
CA PRO A 92 8.06 -29.79 -31.70
C PRO A 92 6.78 -29.75 -32.57
N GLY A 93 6.54 -28.63 -33.25
CA GLY A 93 5.36 -28.43 -34.12
C GLY A 93 4.21 -27.65 -33.47
N GLU A 94 4.33 -27.26 -32.20
CA GLU A 94 3.34 -26.44 -31.51
C GLU A 94 3.55 -24.93 -31.79
N LEU A 95 2.45 -24.21 -32.03
CA LEU A 95 2.45 -22.79 -32.39
C LEU A 95 1.95 -21.95 -31.20
N VAL A 96 2.81 -21.07 -30.68
CA VAL A 96 2.50 -20.22 -29.53
C VAL A 96 2.23 -18.80 -30.01
N PHE A 97 1.12 -18.21 -29.58
CA PHE A 97 0.77 -16.81 -29.83
C PHE A 97 0.85 -16.02 -28.53
N GLU A 98 1.54 -14.87 -28.57
CA GLU A 98 1.52 -13.92 -27.47
C GLU A 98 0.27 -13.03 -27.60
N VAL A 99 -0.70 -13.20 -26.70
CA VAL A 99 -1.90 -12.35 -26.66
C VAL A 99 -1.59 -11.12 -25.82
N HIS A 100 -1.27 -10.01 -26.49
CA HIS A 100 -1.17 -8.72 -25.84
C HIS A 100 -2.58 -8.24 -25.44
N ARG A 101 -2.86 -8.16 -24.14
CA ARG A 101 -4.06 -7.48 -23.65
C ARG A 101 -3.79 -5.98 -23.70
N PRO A 102 -4.62 -5.17 -24.37
CA PRO A 102 -4.48 -3.70 -24.32
C PRO A 102 -4.60 -3.24 -22.87
N ALA A 103 -3.72 -2.33 -22.45
CA ALA A 103 -3.51 -1.91 -21.07
C ALA A 103 -4.71 -1.21 -20.40
N ASP A 104 -5.80 -0.95 -21.13
CA ASP A 104 -6.90 -0.10 -20.66
C ASP A 104 -8.18 -0.86 -20.23
N ALA A 105 -8.14 -2.18 -20.14
CA ALA A 105 -9.27 -2.94 -19.60
C ALA A 105 -9.21 -3.01 -18.07
N ASP A 106 -9.37 -1.88 -17.40
CA ASP A 106 -9.72 -1.85 -15.97
C ASP A 106 -11.12 -2.48 -15.80
N PRO A 107 -11.25 -3.68 -15.19
CA PRO A 107 -12.52 -4.35 -15.03
C PRO A 107 -13.48 -3.61 -14.09
N THR A 108 -13.02 -2.53 -13.44
CA THR A 108 -13.82 -1.70 -12.52
C THR A 108 -14.30 -0.38 -13.12
N SER A 109 -13.90 -0.04 -14.36
CA SER A 109 -14.41 1.15 -15.03
C SER A 109 -15.86 0.94 -15.46
N LYS A 110 -16.80 1.51 -14.68
CA LYS A 110 -18.22 1.58 -15.06
C LYS A 110 -18.30 2.22 -16.46
N PRO A 111 -19.08 1.66 -17.41
CA PRO A 111 -19.29 2.32 -18.68
C PRO A 111 -19.88 3.71 -18.41
N SER A 112 -19.14 4.75 -18.77
CA SER A 112 -19.67 6.12 -18.77
C SER A 112 -20.93 6.12 -19.65
N PRO A 113 -22.08 6.60 -19.15
CA PRO A 113 -23.28 6.63 -19.95
C PRO A 113 -23.05 7.55 -21.14
N LYS A 114 -23.14 6.98 -22.36
CA LYS A 114 -23.14 7.78 -23.60
C LYS A 114 -24.27 8.82 -23.49
N PRO A 115 -24.02 10.10 -23.79
CA PRO A 115 -25.10 11.08 -23.85
C PRO A 115 -26.10 10.63 -24.92
N PHE A 116 -27.34 10.42 -24.50
CA PHE A 116 -28.44 10.08 -25.36
C PHE A 116 -28.75 11.30 -26.24
N HIS A 117 -28.24 11.31 -27.47
CA HIS A 117 -28.71 12.25 -28.47
C HIS A 117 -30.14 11.86 -28.84
N ALA A 118 -31.11 12.53 -28.20
CA ALA A 118 -32.48 12.54 -28.66
C ALA A 118 -32.49 13.14 -30.06
N GLY A 119 -32.56 12.28 -31.07
CA GLY A 119 -32.83 12.69 -32.44
C GLY A 119 -34.16 13.43 -32.46
N SER A 120 -34.07 14.75 -32.66
CA SER A 120 -35.20 15.57 -33.07
C SER A 120 -35.73 15.00 -34.38
N THR A 121 -36.93 14.41 -34.32
CA THR A 121 -37.78 14.27 -35.48
C THR A 121 -38.36 15.64 -35.77
N GLU A 122 -37.71 16.40 -36.65
CA GLU A 122 -38.31 17.58 -37.26
C GLU A 122 -38.82 17.25 -38.66
N HIS A 123 -40.11 17.57 -38.82
CA HIS A 123 -40.98 17.83 -39.98
C HIS A 123 -40.50 17.56 -41.41
#